data_AF-A0A163ZJL3-F1
#
_entry.id   AF-A0A163ZJL3-F1
#
_cell.length_a   1.000
_cell.length_b   1.000
_cell.length_c   1.000
_cell.angle_alpha   90.00
_cell.angle_beta   90.00
_cell.angle_gamma   90.00
#
_symmetry.space_group_name_H-M   'P 1'
#
loop_
_entity.id
_entity.type
_entity.pdbx_description
1 polymer ?
#
loop_
_entity_poly.entity_id
_entity_poly.type
_entity_poly.pdbx_seq_one_letter_code
_entity_poly.pdbx_strand_id
1 'polypeptide(L)'
;MDNKEYALGISIPIKPDPVLSPTMIYADDLTGIYFETEDERYGRITFYNLDAIRICRGEYLPCDDDWTEDKEWCWVYEVQNSAWQIERYTYEKKHYGRAYEFGGNVNDMLSDFKHYIFSFHDQFVEVIARGVWWEEDQASLINQPLQKGHPFLALTKEQVSLYEAYGYKSQIRTNPLPINQLIEQAKFCPQKLYQFALIIDNHANIDHTVTISNKNDIIETHLRGYFGKKEVCFSGIPSLEEILPYIDIYINEVAERRKKIQ
;
A
#
# COMPACT_ATOMS: atom_id res chain seq x y z
N MET A 1 -1.16 4.94 32.71
CA MET A 1 -0.32 3.79 32.32
C MET A 1 0.55 4.32 31.22
N ASP A 2 1.87 4.40 31.42
CA ASP A 2 2.80 4.71 30.34
C ASP A 2 2.67 3.58 29.31
N ASN A 3 2.09 3.88 28.15
CA ASN A 3 2.04 2.94 27.03
C ASN A 3 3.45 2.86 26.45
N LYS A 4 4.26 1.93 26.98
CA LYS A 4 5.60 1.64 26.47
C LYS A 4 5.48 1.16 25.01
N GLU A 5 6.44 1.55 24.17
CA GLU A 5 6.56 1.01 22.81
C GLU A 5 6.78 -0.51 22.86
N TYR A 6 6.12 -1.21 21.95
CA TYR A 6 6.17 -2.68 21.89
C TYR A 6 6.09 -3.17 20.45
N ALA A 7 7.02 -4.02 20.04
CA ALA A 7 7.12 -4.57 18.68
C ALA A 7 6.36 -5.89 18.56
N LEU A 8 5.44 -5.97 17.60
CA LEU A 8 4.72 -7.19 17.24
C LEU A 8 5.31 -7.78 15.96
N GLY A 9 5.83 -9.00 16.04
CA GLY A 9 6.38 -9.72 14.90
C GLY A 9 5.33 -9.99 13.83
N ILE A 10 5.68 -9.71 12.58
CA ILE A 10 4.88 -9.97 11.39
C ILE A 10 5.56 -11.08 10.59
N SER A 11 4.80 -12.13 10.27
CA SER A 11 5.26 -13.17 9.36
C SER A 11 5.23 -12.67 7.91
N ILE A 12 6.41 -12.56 7.31
CA ILE A 12 6.59 -12.31 5.87
C ILE A 12 7.19 -13.58 5.24
N PRO A 13 6.67 -14.06 4.10
CA PRO A 13 7.11 -15.32 3.47
C PRO A 13 8.58 -15.37 3.04
N ILE A 14 9.22 -14.22 2.86
CA ILE A 14 10.64 -14.13 2.45
C ILE A 14 11.47 -13.81 3.69
N LYS A 15 12.65 -14.44 3.80
CA LYS A 15 13.55 -14.28 4.94
C LYS A 15 14.90 -13.74 4.47
N PRO A 16 15.43 -12.69 5.10
CA PRO A 16 16.74 -12.18 4.74
C PRO A 16 17.82 -13.18 5.14
N ASP A 17 18.96 -13.12 4.45
CA ASP A 17 20.16 -13.77 4.89
C ASP A 17 20.49 -13.33 6.33
N PRO A 18 20.86 -14.28 7.22
CA PRO A 18 21.04 -13.99 8.64
C PRO A 18 22.33 -13.21 8.96
N VAL A 19 23.16 -12.88 7.96
CA VAL A 19 24.45 -12.22 8.13
C VAL A 19 24.57 -10.96 7.26
N LEU A 20 24.01 -10.97 6.05
CA LEU A 20 24.18 -9.89 5.09
C LEU A 20 23.31 -8.68 5.42
N SER A 21 23.93 -7.50 5.31
CA SER A 21 23.25 -6.23 5.49
C SER A 21 22.38 -5.86 4.27
N PRO A 22 21.28 -5.13 4.46
CA PRO A 22 20.44 -4.68 3.37
C PRO A 22 21.08 -3.49 2.63
N THR A 23 20.62 -3.25 1.41
CA THR A 23 20.80 -2.00 0.68
C THR A 23 19.51 -1.20 0.70
N MET A 24 19.59 0.05 1.15
CA MET A 24 18.44 0.96 1.19
C MET A 24 18.53 1.98 0.05
N ILE A 25 17.54 2.00 -0.85
CA ILE A 25 17.46 2.98 -1.95
C ILE A 25 16.35 3.98 -1.65
N TYR A 26 16.72 5.22 -1.33
CA TYR A 26 15.78 6.32 -1.13
C TYR A 26 15.73 7.20 -2.39
N ALA A 27 14.66 7.07 -3.16
CA ALA A 27 14.51 7.70 -4.47
C ALA A 27 13.05 8.05 -4.76
N ASP A 28 12.84 9.07 -5.61
CA ASP A 28 11.52 9.57 -5.99
C ASP A 28 10.67 8.50 -6.71
N ASP A 29 11.29 7.73 -7.61
CA ASP A 29 10.59 6.74 -8.43
C ASP A 29 10.26 5.45 -7.67
N LEU A 30 11.21 4.95 -6.87
CA LEU A 30 11.04 3.72 -6.10
C LEU A 30 11.95 3.70 -4.88
N THR A 31 11.35 3.92 -3.71
CA THR A 31 12.01 3.69 -2.43
C THR A 31 11.78 2.26 -1.95
N GLY A 32 12.84 1.56 -1.52
CA GLY A 32 12.73 0.20 -0.99
C GLY A 32 13.99 -0.33 -0.31
N ILE A 33 13.81 -1.40 0.46
CA ILE A 33 14.90 -2.17 1.09
C ILE A 33 15.18 -3.38 0.21
N TYR A 34 16.44 -3.60 -0.14
CA TYR A 34 16.90 -4.67 -1.01
C TYR A 34 17.88 -5.55 -0.24
N PHE A 35 17.75 -6.86 -0.34
CA PHE A 35 18.56 -7.78 0.46
C PHE A 35 18.71 -9.13 -0.23
N GLU A 36 19.71 -9.90 0.18
CA GLU A 36 19.83 -11.31 -0.17
C GLU A 36 19.01 -12.14 0.84
N THR A 37 18.37 -13.20 0.37
CA THR A 37 17.54 -14.09 1.20
C THR A 37 18.34 -15.31 1.67
N GLU A 38 17.84 -16.01 2.68
CA GLU A 38 18.48 -17.23 3.22
C GLU A 38 18.66 -18.36 2.19
N ASP A 39 17.89 -18.34 1.09
CA ASP A 39 17.89 -19.32 0.01
C ASP A 39 18.66 -18.84 -1.25
N GLU A 40 19.61 -17.91 -1.07
CA GLU A 40 20.48 -17.37 -2.14
C GLU A 40 19.71 -16.65 -3.27
N ARG A 41 18.58 -16.02 -2.92
CA ARG A 41 17.76 -15.19 -3.82
C ARG A 41 17.83 -13.72 -3.41
N TYR A 42 17.09 -12.87 -4.11
CA TYR A 42 17.06 -11.43 -3.86
C TYR A 42 15.67 -10.98 -3.46
N GLY A 43 15.57 -10.40 -2.27
CA GLY A 43 14.37 -9.82 -1.70
C GLY A 43 14.29 -8.31 -1.89
N ARG A 44 13.06 -7.79 -1.97
CA ARG A 44 12.76 -6.35 -1.94
C ARG A 44 11.55 -6.09 -1.06
N ILE A 45 11.63 -5.08 -0.19
CA ILE A 45 10.47 -4.46 0.47
C ILE A 45 10.19 -3.10 -0.17
N THR A 46 8.92 -2.85 -0.50
CA THR A 46 8.42 -1.56 -0.97
C THR A 46 7.34 -1.01 -0.03
N PHE A 47 7.12 0.29 -0.08
CA PHE A 47 6.28 1.01 0.89
C PHE A 47 5.09 1.69 0.23
N TYR A 48 3.89 1.44 0.74
CA TYR A 48 2.70 2.18 0.35
C TYR A 48 2.60 3.46 1.17
N ASN A 49 2.69 4.61 0.51
CA ASN A 49 2.74 5.94 1.12
C ASN A 49 3.78 6.00 2.25
N LEU A 50 5.06 5.98 1.89
CA LEU A 50 6.16 6.18 2.84
C LEU A 50 6.15 7.62 3.37
N ASP A 51 6.23 7.79 4.68
CA ASP A 51 6.40 9.09 5.34
C ASP A 51 7.84 9.33 5.77
N ALA A 52 8.43 8.37 6.48
CA ALA A 52 9.75 8.56 7.08
C ALA A 52 10.53 7.25 7.15
N ILE A 53 11.86 7.37 7.19
CA ILE A 53 12.79 6.26 7.29
C ILE A 53 13.95 6.60 8.23
N ARG A 54 14.42 5.62 9.01
CA ARG A 54 15.66 5.64 9.79
C ARG A 54 16.44 4.37 9.52
N ILE A 55 17.75 4.47 9.48
CA ILE A 55 18.67 3.34 9.30
C ILE A 55 19.63 3.37 10.47
N CYS A 56 19.68 2.26 11.21
CA CYS A 56 20.41 2.15 12.46
C CYS A 56 21.30 0.91 12.44
N ARG A 57 22.42 0.96 13.17
CA ARG A 57 23.22 -0.22 13.50
C ARG A 57 22.79 -0.74 14.87
N GLY A 58 22.71 -2.06 15.00
CA GLY A 58 22.38 -2.74 16.24
C GLY A 58 21.82 -4.13 15.99
N GLU A 59 22.15 -5.05 16.90
CA GLU A 59 21.66 -6.44 16.89
C GLU A 59 20.29 -6.61 17.55
N TYR A 60 19.88 -5.61 18.34
CA TYR A 60 18.67 -5.65 19.15
C TYR A 60 17.69 -4.57 18.71
N LEU A 61 16.40 -4.89 18.79
CA LEU A 61 15.32 -3.93 18.53
C LEU A 61 15.38 -2.76 19.54
N PRO A 62 14.94 -1.56 19.14
CA PRO A 62 14.92 -0.38 20.00
C PRO A 62 13.86 -0.46 21.12
N CYS A 63 12.97 -1.44 21.08
CA CYS A 63 11.90 -1.66 22.07
C CYS A 63 11.71 -3.15 22.36
N ASP A 64 10.97 -3.47 23.42
CA ASP A 64 10.60 -4.85 23.75
C ASP A 64 9.72 -5.43 22.63
N ASP A 65 9.80 -6.75 22.41
CA ASP A 65 9.03 -7.44 21.38
C ASP A 65 8.17 -8.58 21.95
N ASP A 66 7.38 -9.17 21.07
CA ASP A 66 6.53 -10.33 21.36
C ASP A 66 7.20 -11.68 21.13
N TRP A 67 8.53 -11.70 21.03
CA TRP A 67 9.26 -12.93 20.82
C TRP A 67 9.15 -13.87 22.03
N THR A 68 8.97 -15.16 21.74
CA THR A 68 8.95 -16.25 22.71
C THR A 68 9.64 -17.46 22.08
N GLU A 69 10.19 -18.37 22.88
CA GLU A 69 10.88 -19.57 22.37
C GLU A 69 9.99 -20.43 21.43
N ASP A 70 8.67 -20.39 21.62
CA ASP A 70 7.70 -21.15 20.82
C ASP A 70 7.30 -20.46 19.50
N LYS A 71 7.75 -19.23 19.25
CA LYS A 71 7.41 -18.45 18.04
C LYS A 71 8.47 -18.63 16.98
N GLU A 72 8.01 -18.67 15.72
CA GLU A 72 8.91 -18.56 14.58
C GLU A 72 9.65 -17.22 14.64
N TRP A 73 10.92 -17.24 14.24
CA TRP A 73 11.70 -16.02 14.14
C TRP A 73 11.09 -15.08 13.09
N CYS A 74 10.84 -13.84 13.52
CA CYS A 74 10.38 -12.75 12.67
C CYS A 74 11.51 -11.75 12.46
N TRP A 75 11.56 -11.15 11.28
CA TRP A 75 12.50 -10.08 10.96
C TRP A 75 11.80 -8.76 10.64
N VAL A 76 10.47 -8.77 10.60
CA VAL A 76 9.63 -7.59 10.42
C VAL A 76 8.71 -7.44 11.61
N TYR A 77 8.58 -6.22 12.10
CA TYR A 77 7.80 -5.90 13.29
C TYR A 77 6.95 -4.66 13.04
N GLU A 78 5.76 -4.62 13.64
CA GLU A 78 4.93 -3.41 13.77
C GLU A 78 5.01 -2.90 15.21
N VAL A 79 5.39 -1.64 15.39
CA VAL A 79 5.55 -1.01 16.71
C VAL A 79 4.24 -0.41 17.16
N GLN A 80 3.70 -0.95 18.26
CA GLN A 80 2.58 -0.39 18.98
C GLN A 80 3.01 0.79 19.84
N ASN A 81 2.11 1.77 19.98
CA ASN A 81 2.33 2.99 20.76
C ASN A 81 3.56 3.81 20.35
N SER A 82 3.90 3.82 19.06
CA SER A 82 5.15 4.43 18.60
C SER A 82 5.24 5.93 18.94
N ALA A 83 6.23 6.28 19.74
CA ALA A 83 6.60 7.65 20.06
C ALA A 83 7.08 8.41 18.81
N TRP A 84 7.81 7.73 17.92
CA TRP A 84 8.26 8.32 16.65
C TRP A 84 7.10 8.67 15.73
N GLN A 85 6.08 7.81 15.63
CA GLN A 85 4.88 8.12 14.87
C GLN A 85 4.11 9.33 15.43
N ILE A 86 4.02 9.43 16.77
CA ILE A 86 3.42 10.61 17.43
C ILE A 86 4.25 11.88 17.17
N GLU A 87 5.57 11.77 17.18
CA GLU A 87 6.48 12.88 16.83
C GLU A 87 6.23 13.37 15.40
N ARG A 88 6.18 12.45 14.43
CA ARG A 88 5.89 12.75 13.02
C ARG A 88 4.51 13.39 12.85
N TYR A 89 3.46 12.81 13.44
CA TYR A 89 2.13 13.41 13.45
C TYR A 89 2.14 14.85 14.00
N THR A 90 2.82 15.07 15.13
CA THR A 90 2.88 16.39 15.76
C THR A 90 3.56 17.41 14.86
N TYR A 91 4.66 17.02 14.20
CA TYR A 91 5.36 17.84 13.23
C TYR A 91 4.46 18.18 12.03
N GLU A 92 3.89 17.17 11.37
CA GLU A 92 3.03 17.36 10.20
C GLU A 92 1.80 18.21 10.51
N LYS A 93 1.14 17.97 11.65
CA LYS A 93 0.00 18.77 12.08
C LYS A 93 0.36 20.23 12.28
N LYS A 94 1.52 20.50 12.89
CA LYS A 94 1.98 21.86 13.17
C LYS A 94 2.34 22.63 11.90
N HIS A 95 3.01 21.97 10.95
CA HIS A 95 3.59 22.63 9.79
C HIS A 95 2.72 22.54 8.54
N TYR A 96 2.02 21.43 8.35
CA TYR A 96 1.32 21.09 7.12
C TYR A 96 -0.14 20.69 7.33
N GLY A 97 -0.68 20.73 8.55
CA GLY A 97 -2.00 20.18 8.86
C GLY A 97 -3.18 20.67 8.00
N ARG A 98 -3.10 21.87 7.39
CA ARG A 98 -4.13 22.41 6.46
C ARG A 98 -3.95 21.98 5.00
N ALA A 99 -2.77 21.47 4.65
CA ALA A 99 -2.37 21.12 3.28
C ALA A 99 -1.84 19.68 3.18
N TYR A 100 -1.93 18.90 4.26
CA TYR A 100 -1.46 17.52 4.30
C TYR A 100 -2.09 16.72 3.16
N GLU A 101 -1.26 16.08 2.34
CA GLU A 101 -1.68 15.38 1.12
C GLU A 101 -2.64 16.18 0.20
N PHE A 102 -2.41 17.49 0.03
CA PHE A 102 -3.21 18.37 -0.84
C PHE A 102 -4.72 18.41 -0.51
N GLY A 103 -5.04 18.43 0.80
CA GLY A 103 -6.42 18.49 1.30
C GLY A 103 -6.90 17.19 1.96
N GLY A 104 -5.96 16.28 2.26
CA GLY A 104 -6.19 15.12 3.10
C GLY A 104 -6.29 15.47 4.58
N ASN A 105 -6.35 14.43 5.41
CA ASN A 105 -6.54 14.55 6.85
C ASN A 105 -5.27 14.14 7.59
N VAL A 106 -4.60 15.07 8.26
CA VAL A 106 -3.37 14.76 9.02
C VAL A 106 -3.59 13.71 10.13
N ASN A 107 -4.83 13.52 10.59
CA ASN A 107 -5.14 12.46 11.54
C ASN A 107 -5.05 11.05 10.92
N ASP A 108 -4.95 10.94 9.60
CA ASP A 108 -4.68 9.68 8.91
C ASP A 108 -3.30 9.14 9.32
N MET A 109 -2.32 9.99 9.68
CA MET A 109 -1.05 9.54 10.26
C MET A 109 -1.19 8.71 11.53
N LEU A 110 -2.24 8.92 12.32
CA LEU A 110 -2.47 8.16 13.56
C LEU A 110 -3.29 6.90 13.34
N SER A 111 -3.95 6.77 12.18
CA SER A 111 -4.93 5.71 11.97
C SER A 111 -4.65 4.80 10.78
N ASP A 112 -3.90 5.28 9.78
CA ASP A 112 -3.57 4.54 8.56
C ASP A 112 -2.08 4.20 8.48
N PHE A 113 -1.21 5.04 9.04
CA PHE A 113 0.22 4.78 9.06
C PHE A 113 0.59 3.87 10.22
N LYS A 114 1.67 3.12 10.03
CA LYS A 114 2.24 2.19 11.00
C LYS A 114 3.73 2.41 11.05
N HIS A 115 4.31 2.25 12.22
CA HIS A 115 5.76 2.18 12.40
C HIS A 115 6.20 0.73 12.25
N TYR A 116 7.02 0.46 11.24
CA TYR A 116 7.63 -0.85 11.00
C TYR A 116 9.12 -0.86 11.30
N ILE A 117 9.62 -1.98 11.80
CA ILE A 117 11.05 -2.26 11.95
C ILE A 117 11.40 -3.50 11.13
N PHE A 118 12.45 -3.40 10.31
CA PHE A 118 13.04 -4.50 9.57
C PHE A 118 14.43 -4.80 10.14
N SER A 119 14.60 -5.97 10.74
CA SER A 119 15.83 -6.40 11.39
C SER A 119 16.68 -7.26 10.46
N PHE A 120 17.96 -6.91 10.32
CA PHE A 120 18.96 -7.55 9.47
C PHE A 120 20.27 -7.69 10.25
N HIS A 121 20.41 -8.78 11.01
CA HIS A 121 21.59 -9.06 11.85
C HIS A 121 22.12 -7.84 12.63
N ASP A 122 23.11 -7.12 12.12
CA ASP A 122 23.76 -5.97 12.78
C ASP A 122 23.15 -4.60 12.41
N GLN A 123 22.04 -4.59 11.68
CA GLN A 123 21.35 -3.40 11.19
C GLN A 123 19.84 -3.55 11.31
N PHE A 124 19.15 -2.43 11.50
CA PHE A 124 17.71 -2.39 11.33
C PHE A 124 17.28 -1.10 10.63
N VAL A 125 16.20 -1.23 9.87
CA VAL A 125 15.56 -0.13 9.15
C VAL A 125 14.20 0.11 9.78
N GLU A 126 13.96 1.32 10.26
CA GLU A 126 12.66 1.74 10.77
C GLU A 126 11.97 2.59 9.71
N VAL A 127 10.67 2.38 9.49
CA VAL A 127 9.87 3.19 8.57
C VAL A 127 8.51 3.53 9.14
N ILE A 128 7.98 4.68 8.75
CA ILE A 128 6.57 5.01 8.92
C ILE A 128 5.92 4.99 7.54
N ALA A 129 4.98 4.07 7.32
CA ALA A 129 4.29 3.89 6.05
C ALA A 129 2.85 3.41 6.28
N ARG A 130 1.97 3.57 5.28
CA ARG A 130 0.60 3.00 5.34
C ARG A 130 0.54 1.50 5.05
N GLY A 131 1.61 0.94 4.53
CA GLY A 131 1.69 -0.49 4.25
C GLY A 131 3.02 -0.87 3.63
N VAL A 132 3.28 -2.17 3.59
CA VAL A 132 4.52 -2.76 3.09
C VAL A 132 4.19 -3.89 2.12
N TRP A 133 5.06 -4.10 1.13
CA TRP A 133 4.94 -5.21 0.20
C TRP A 133 6.30 -5.83 -0.06
N TRP A 134 6.32 -7.14 -0.33
CA TRP A 134 7.55 -7.88 -0.58
C TRP A 134 7.57 -8.52 -1.97
N GLU A 135 8.76 -8.65 -2.51
CA GLU A 135 9.06 -9.35 -3.76
C GLU A 135 10.32 -10.18 -3.61
N GLU A 136 10.44 -11.22 -4.43
CA GLU A 136 11.58 -12.12 -4.43
C GLU A 136 11.87 -12.58 -5.86
N ASP A 137 13.15 -12.64 -6.22
CA ASP A 137 13.59 -13.05 -7.55
C ASP A 137 14.95 -13.79 -7.47
N GLN A 138 15.24 -14.58 -8.49
CA GLN A 138 16.53 -15.24 -8.66
C GLN A 138 17.63 -14.24 -9.05
N ALA A 139 17.25 -13.14 -9.72
CA ALA A 139 18.16 -12.06 -10.07
C ALA A 139 18.01 -10.87 -9.11
N SER A 140 19.06 -10.06 -8.98
CA SER A 140 19.01 -8.85 -8.17
C SER A 140 17.86 -7.92 -8.58
N LEU A 141 17.04 -7.53 -7.60
CA LEU A 141 15.93 -6.59 -7.78
C LEU A 141 16.36 -5.12 -7.76
N ILE A 142 17.63 -4.82 -7.46
CA ILE A 142 18.16 -3.46 -7.42
C ILE A 142 18.00 -2.79 -8.79
N ASN A 143 17.40 -1.58 -8.79
CA ASN A 143 17.09 -0.81 -10.00
C ASN A 143 16.22 -1.54 -11.03
N GLN A 144 15.54 -2.63 -10.63
CA GLN A 144 14.58 -3.33 -11.47
C GLN A 144 13.17 -2.78 -11.27
N PRO A 145 12.31 -2.81 -12.30
CA PRO A 145 10.91 -2.45 -12.13
C PRO A 145 10.18 -3.36 -11.12
N LEU A 146 9.00 -2.92 -10.69
CA LEU A 146 8.09 -3.76 -9.91
C LEU A 146 7.67 -5.00 -10.74
N GLN A 147 7.65 -6.17 -10.10
CA GLN A 147 7.25 -7.42 -10.72
C GLN A 147 5.76 -7.40 -11.10
N LYS A 148 5.40 -8.21 -12.10
CA LYS A 148 4.00 -8.34 -12.55
C LYS A 148 3.13 -8.78 -11.38
N GLY A 149 2.04 -8.04 -11.15
CA GLY A 149 1.10 -8.32 -10.06
C GLY A 149 1.40 -7.57 -8.77
N HIS A 150 2.46 -6.75 -8.70
CA HIS A 150 2.69 -5.89 -7.55
C HIS A 150 1.49 -4.96 -7.28
N PRO A 151 1.07 -4.79 -6.01
CA PRO A 151 -0.09 -3.95 -5.66
C PRO A 151 -0.01 -2.49 -6.10
N PHE A 152 1.16 -1.97 -6.46
CA PHE A 152 1.34 -0.57 -6.88
C PHE A 152 1.13 -0.41 -8.38
N LEU A 153 1.31 -1.48 -9.16
CA LEU A 153 1.08 -1.48 -10.60
C LEU A 153 -0.42 -1.49 -10.93
N ALA A 154 -0.76 -1.02 -12.12
CA ALA A 154 -2.12 -1.13 -12.64
C ALA A 154 -2.49 -2.61 -12.87
N LEU A 155 -3.77 -2.93 -12.73
CA LEU A 155 -4.32 -4.23 -13.09
C LEU A 155 -4.11 -4.51 -14.57
N THR A 156 -3.83 -5.77 -14.89
CA THR A 156 -3.59 -6.22 -16.27
C THR A 156 -4.85 -6.06 -17.12
N LYS A 157 -4.68 -6.04 -18.44
CA LYS A 157 -5.79 -6.02 -19.40
C LYS A 157 -6.27 -7.43 -19.79
N GLU A 158 -5.93 -8.44 -19.00
CA GLU A 158 -6.25 -9.84 -19.31
C GLU A 158 -7.71 -10.19 -18.95
N GLN A 159 -8.22 -9.65 -17.83
CA GLN A 159 -9.62 -9.79 -17.42
C GLN A 159 -10.32 -8.43 -17.53
N VAL A 160 -10.86 -8.14 -18.72
CA VAL A 160 -11.56 -6.89 -19.02
C VAL A 160 -13.00 -7.17 -19.42
N SER A 161 -13.95 -6.58 -18.70
CA SER A 161 -15.31 -6.41 -19.18
C SER A 161 -15.53 -4.96 -19.64
N LEU A 162 -16.55 -4.75 -20.46
CA LEU A 162 -16.94 -3.44 -20.93
C LEU A 162 -18.25 -3.02 -20.27
N TYR A 163 -18.30 -1.76 -19.87
CA TYR A 163 -19.49 -1.10 -19.38
C TYR A 163 -19.79 0.10 -20.25
N GLU A 164 -21.05 0.24 -20.67
CA GLU A 164 -21.46 1.31 -21.56
C GLU A 164 -22.53 2.18 -20.88
N ALA A 165 -22.27 3.49 -20.83
CA ALA A 165 -23.18 4.47 -20.27
C ALA A 165 -23.04 5.80 -21.03
N TYR A 166 -24.16 6.49 -21.26
CA TYR A 166 -24.21 7.81 -21.92
C TYR A 166 -23.46 7.90 -23.27
N GLY A 167 -23.34 6.79 -24.00
CA GLY A 167 -22.63 6.72 -25.28
C GLY A 167 -21.11 6.54 -25.17
N TYR A 168 -20.57 6.38 -23.97
CA TYR A 168 -19.16 6.11 -23.71
C TYR A 168 -18.96 4.69 -23.17
N LYS A 169 -17.76 4.14 -23.41
CA LYS A 169 -17.37 2.82 -22.91
C LYS A 169 -16.32 2.96 -21.82
N SER A 170 -16.45 2.20 -20.75
CA SER A 170 -15.44 2.04 -19.71
C SER A 170 -14.95 0.60 -19.66
N GLN A 171 -13.64 0.41 -19.59
CA GLN A 171 -13.03 -0.88 -19.32
C GLN A 171 -13.06 -1.13 -17.82
N ILE A 172 -13.61 -2.26 -17.41
CA ILE A 172 -13.54 -2.74 -16.03
C ILE A 172 -12.45 -3.81 -15.99
N ARG A 173 -11.35 -3.52 -15.32
CA ARG A 173 -10.27 -4.47 -15.05
C ARG A 173 -10.48 -5.06 -13.67
N THR A 174 -10.51 -6.39 -13.60
CA THR A 174 -10.67 -7.12 -12.34
C THR A 174 -9.36 -7.74 -11.91
N ASN A 175 -9.08 -7.73 -10.62
CA ASN A 175 -7.91 -8.44 -10.10
C ASN A 175 -8.11 -9.95 -10.28
N PRO A 176 -7.15 -10.66 -10.91
CA PRO A 176 -7.30 -12.09 -11.18
C PRO A 176 -7.22 -12.98 -9.94
N LEU A 177 -6.74 -12.47 -8.81
CA LEU A 177 -6.63 -13.25 -7.57
C LEU A 177 -7.99 -13.42 -6.89
N PRO A 178 -8.22 -14.57 -6.22
CA PRO A 178 -9.42 -14.76 -5.40
C PRO A 178 -9.56 -13.70 -4.30
N ILE A 179 -10.80 -13.28 -4.00
CA ILE A 179 -11.09 -12.25 -2.99
C ILE A 179 -10.45 -12.56 -1.62
N ASN A 180 -10.51 -13.82 -1.17
CA ASN A 180 -9.91 -14.22 0.11
C ASN A 180 -8.39 -13.97 0.13
N GLN A 181 -7.71 -14.19 -0.99
CA GLN A 181 -6.28 -13.90 -1.09
C GLN A 181 -6.02 -12.39 -1.04
N LEU A 182 -6.85 -11.59 -1.69
CA LEU A 182 -6.76 -10.13 -1.62
C LEU A 182 -7.00 -9.60 -0.19
N ILE A 183 -7.93 -10.19 0.55
CA ILE A 183 -8.20 -9.84 1.96
C ILE A 183 -6.99 -10.15 2.84
N GLU A 184 -6.36 -11.32 2.66
CA GLU A 184 -5.15 -11.68 3.39
C GLU A 184 -3.98 -10.74 3.06
N GLN A 185 -3.80 -10.42 1.78
CA GLN A 185 -2.78 -9.48 1.33
C GLN A 185 -3.05 -8.03 1.79
N ALA A 186 -4.33 -7.66 1.95
CA ALA A 186 -4.76 -6.34 2.42
C ALA A 186 -4.35 -6.02 3.87
N LYS A 187 -3.92 -7.03 4.65
CA LYS A 187 -3.32 -6.86 5.97
C LYS A 187 -1.99 -6.11 5.92
N PHE A 188 -1.26 -6.24 4.82
CA PHE A 188 0.08 -5.66 4.65
C PHE A 188 0.07 -4.36 3.86
N CYS A 189 -0.70 -4.32 2.76
CA CYS A 189 -0.92 -3.10 2.00
C CYS A 189 -2.22 -3.18 1.18
N PRO A 190 -2.84 -2.04 0.82
CA PRO A 190 -4.09 -2.05 0.08
C PRO A 190 -4.00 -2.79 -1.26
N GLN A 191 -5.01 -3.60 -1.55
CA GLN A 191 -5.08 -4.42 -2.76
C GLN A 191 -6.13 -3.89 -3.72
N LYS A 192 -5.78 -3.74 -5.01
CA LYS A 192 -6.74 -3.33 -6.03
C LYS A 192 -7.73 -4.46 -6.30
N LEU A 193 -9.03 -4.18 -6.24
CA LEU A 193 -10.10 -5.12 -6.61
C LEU A 193 -10.55 -4.87 -8.05
N TYR A 194 -10.86 -3.61 -8.38
CA TYR A 194 -11.27 -3.18 -9.71
C TYR A 194 -10.52 -1.92 -10.13
N GLN A 195 -10.34 -1.75 -11.44
CA GLN A 195 -9.98 -0.48 -12.04
C GLN A 195 -10.89 -0.17 -13.23
N PHE A 196 -11.39 1.05 -13.25
CA PHE A 196 -12.21 1.56 -14.35
C PHE A 196 -11.34 2.45 -15.21
N ALA A 197 -11.42 2.24 -16.53
CA ALA A 197 -10.72 3.05 -17.50
C ALA A 197 -11.65 3.49 -18.62
N LEU A 198 -12.07 4.75 -18.55
CA LEU A 198 -12.92 5.40 -19.54
C LEU A 198 -12.18 5.51 -20.88
N ILE A 199 -12.87 5.08 -21.94
CA ILE A 199 -12.36 5.14 -23.31
C ILE A 199 -12.81 6.46 -23.94
N ILE A 200 -11.83 7.29 -24.27
CA ILE A 200 -11.99 8.58 -24.91
C ILE A 200 -11.06 8.61 -26.13
N ASP A 201 -11.60 8.92 -27.31
CA ASP A 201 -10.82 9.04 -28.54
C ASP A 201 -9.91 7.81 -28.80
N ASN A 202 -10.45 6.60 -28.53
CA ASN A 202 -9.74 5.31 -28.57
C ASN A 202 -8.60 5.12 -27.55
N HIS A 203 -8.47 6.01 -26.57
CA HIS A 203 -7.53 5.88 -25.45
C HIS A 203 -8.26 5.54 -24.14
N ALA A 204 -7.84 4.46 -23.49
CA ALA A 204 -8.37 4.06 -22.18
C ALA A 204 -7.51 4.65 -21.06
N ASN A 205 -8.08 5.57 -20.28
CA ASN A 205 -7.41 6.22 -19.16
C ASN A 205 -8.04 5.77 -17.84
N ILE A 206 -7.23 5.34 -16.88
CA ILE A 206 -7.74 4.90 -15.57
C ILE A 206 -8.29 6.13 -14.84
N ASP A 207 -9.57 6.13 -14.57
CA ASP A 207 -10.29 7.21 -13.88
C ASP A 207 -10.68 6.83 -12.45
N HIS A 208 -10.99 5.56 -12.19
CA HIS A 208 -11.31 5.09 -10.84
C HIS A 208 -10.57 3.80 -10.49
N THR A 209 -10.24 3.65 -9.21
CA THR A 209 -9.69 2.42 -8.65
C THR A 209 -10.44 2.06 -7.37
N VAL A 210 -10.81 0.79 -7.26
CA VAL A 210 -11.40 0.21 -6.06
C VAL A 210 -10.32 -0.58 -5.34
N THR A 211 -10.04 -0.25 -4.09
CA THR A 211 -9.04 -0.93 -3.25
C THR A 211 -9.65 -1.50 -2.00
N ILE A 212 -9.25 -2.71 -1.64
CA ILE A 212 -9.50 -3.35 -0.35
C ILE A 212 -8.35 -2.96 0.59
N SER A 213 -8.69 -2.57 1.81
CA SER A 213 -7.73 -2.28 2.88
C SER A 213 -8.19 -2.92 4.18
N ASN A 214 -7.24 -3.33 5.00
CA ASN A 214 -7.50 -3.75 6.38
C ASN A 214 -7.06 -2.63 7.32
N LYS A 215 -7.99 -2.13 8.13
CA LYS A 215 -7.73 -1.14 9.17
C LYS A 215 -8.17 -1.73 10.51
N ASN A 216 -7.22 -2.05 11.38
CA ASN A 216 -7.47 -2.64 12.70
C ASN A 216 -8.39 -3.87 12.63
N ASP A 217 -8.08 -4.81 11.74
CA ASP A 217 -8.83 -6.05 11.47
C ASP A 217 -10.23 -5.85 10.85
N ILE A 218 -10.56 -4.61 10.46
CA ILE A 218 -11.79 -4.30 9.74
C ILE A 218 -11.46 -4.15 8.26
N ILE A 219 -12.11 -4.96 7.44
CA ILE A 219 -12.01 -4.85 5.98
C ILE A 219 -12.91 -3.73 5.49
N GLU A 220 -12.29 -2.76 4.84
CA GLU A 220 -12.96 -1.65 4.16
C GLU A 220 -12.58 -1.64 2.70
N THR A 221 -13.53 -1.28 1.85
CA THR A 221 -13.27 -1.04 0.43
C THR A 221 -13.43 0.44 0.12
N HIS A 222 -12.55 0.99 -0.69
CA HIS A 222 -12.57 2.39 -1.08
C HIS A 222 -12.62 2.54 -2.58
N LEU A 223 -13.56 3.34 -3.06
CA LEU A 223 -13.54 3.88 -4.42
C LEU A 223 -12.79 5.21 -4.39
N ARG A 224 -11.73 5.31 -5.18
CA ARG A 224 -10.98 6.54 -5.40
C ARG A 224 -11.09 6.94 -6.86
N GLY A 225 -11.47 8.18 -7.11
CA GLY A 225 -11.55 8.74 -8.45
C GLY A 225 -10.25 9.40 -8.90
N TYR A 226 -10.38 10.20 -9.96
CA TYR A 226 -9.29 10.94 -10.56
C TYR A 226 -8.64 11.90 -9.54
N PHE A 227 -7.30 11.94 -9.50
CA PHE A 227 -6.46 12.58 -8.46
C PHE A 227 -6.47 11.93 -7.06
N GLY A 228 -6.98 10.70 -6.91
CA GLY A 228 -6.82 9.93 -5.67
C GLY A 228 -7.73 10.37 -4.52
N LYS A 229 -8.66 11.30 -4.76
CA LYS A 229 -9.67 11.71 -3.77
C LYS A 229 -10.56 10.50 -3.46
N LYS A 230 -10.73 10.22 -2.16
CA LYS A 230 -11.67 9.18 -1.68
C LYS A 230 -13.09 9.64 -1.99
N GLU A 231 -13.79 8.89 -2.83
CA GLU A 231 -15.16 9.21 -3.24
C GLU A 231 -16.17 8.48 -2.36
N VAL A 232 -15.91 7.19 -2.08
CA VAL A 232 -16.84 6.33 -1.34
C VAL A 232 -16.07 5.33 -0.49
N CYS A 233 -16.66 4.97 0.65
CA CYS A 233 -16.22 3.90 1.53
C CYS A 233 -17.34 2.87 1.67
N PHE A 234 -17.02 1.60 1.48
CA PHE A 234 -17.94 0.47 1.65
C PHE A 234 -17.49 -0.36 2.86
N SER A 235 -18.45 -0.83 3.64
CA SER A 235 -18.21 -1.84 4.68
C SER A 235 -18.08 -3.19 3.99
N GLY A 236 -16.92 -3.85 4.11
CA GLY A 236 -16.64 -5.12 3.44
C GLY A 236 -16.36 -4.99 1.94
N ILE A 237 -16.69 -6.05 1.19
CA ILE A 237 -16.40 -6.17 -0.25
C ILE A 237 -17.68 -5.90 -1.06
N PRO A 238 -17.77 -4.77 -1.78
CA PRO A 238 -18.94 -4.45 -2.60
C PRO A 238 -19.01 -5.32 -3.86
N SER A 239 -20.22 -5.58 -4.31
CA SER A 239 -20.51 -6.10 -5.66
C SER A 239 -20.21 -5.05 -6.73
N LEU A 240 -20.10 -5.48 -7.98
CA LEU A 240 -19.88 -4.55 -9.08
C LEU A 240 -21.10 -3.63 -9.27
N GLU A 241 -22.31 -4.16 -9.09
CA GLU A 241 -23.58 -3.44 -9.18
C GLU A 241 -23.68 -2.29 -8.16
N GLU A 242 -23.07 -2.43 -6.99
CA GLU A 242 -22.99 -1.36 -5.98
C GLU A 242 -22.00 -0.26 -6.36
N ILE A 243 -20.99 -0.57 -7.17
CA ILE A 243 -19.96 0.39 -7.60
C ILE A 243 -20.38 1.16 -8.86
N LEU A 244 -21.03 0.50 -9.82
CA LEU A 244 -21.37 1.09 -11.12
C LEU A 244 -22.13 2.42 -11.05
N PRO A 245 -23.07 2.67 -10.12
CA PRO A 245 -23.75 3.96 -10.00
C PRO A 245 -22.79 5.15 -9.81
N TYR A 246 -21.66 4.95 -9.15
CA TYR A 246 -20.66 6.01 -8.96
C TYR A 246 -19.87 6.28 -10.25
N ILE A 247 -19.56 5.21 -10.99
CA ILE A 247 -18.90 5.31 -12.30
C ILE A 247 -19.82 6.00 -13.31
N ASP A 248 -21.13 5.71 -13.28
CA ASP A 248 -22.13 6.35 -14.13
C ASP A 248 -22.18 7.86 -13.95
N ILE A 249 -22.13 8.35 -12.71
CA ILE A 249 -22.11 9.78 -12.40
C ILE A 249 -20.92 10.44 -13.10
N TYR A 250 -19.73 9.85 -13.00
CA TYR A 250 -18.54 10.38 -13.65
C TYR A 250 -18.64 10.36 -15.18
N ILE A 251 -19.12 9.25 -15.76
CA ILE A 251 -19.30 9.15 -17.22
C ILE A 251 -20.27 10.22 -17.72
N ASN A 252 -21.37 10.45 -17.00
CA ASN A 252 -22.32 11.51 -17.31
C ASN A 252 -21.67 12.90 -17.23
N GLU A 253 -20.87 13.18 -16.20
CA GLU A 253 -20.14 14.45 -16.11
C GLU A 253 -19.22 14.68 -17.31
N VAL A 254 -18.49 13.64 -17.75
CA VAL A 254 -17.63 13.72 -18.93
C VAL A 254 -18.46 13.96 -20.19
N ALA A 255 -19.58 13.25 -20.35
CA ALA A 255 -20.49 13.40 -21.48
C ALA A 255 -21.03 14.84 -21.58
N GLU A 256 -21.50 15.41 -20.48
CA GLU A 256 -22.03 16.77 -20.41
C GLU A 256 -20.94 17.83 -20.66
N ARG A 257 -19.71 17.63 -20.15
CA ARG A 257 -18.59 18.53 -20.43
C ARG A 257 -18.24 18.55 -21.92
N ARG A 258 -18.24 17.40 -22.60
CA ARG A 258 -17.91 17.33 -24.04
C ARG A 258 -19.00 17.95 -24.92
N LYS A 259 -20.28 17.83 -24.55
CA LYS A 259 -21.38 18.53 -25.25
C LYS A 259 -21.26 20.05 -25.20
N LYS A 260 -20.67 20.61 -24.15
CA LYS A 260 -20.47 22.07 -23.99
C LYS A 260 -19.27 22.62 -24.75
N ILE A 261 -18.34 21.74 -25.16
CA ILE A 261 -17.09 22.11 -25.87
C ILE A 261 -17.27 21.95 -27.39
N GLN A 262 -18.28 21.17 -27.82
CA GLN A 262 -18.75 21.10 -29.21
C GLN A 262 -19.70 22.25 -29.55
#